data_AF-A0A517D8P9-F1
#
_entry.id   AF-A0A517D8P9-F1
#
_cell.length_a   1.000
_cell.length_b   1.000
_cell.length_c   1.000
_cell.angle_alpha   90.00
_cell.angle_beta   90.00
_cell.angle_gamma   90.00
#
_symmetry.space_group_name_H-M   'P 1'
#
loop_
_entity.id
_entity.type
_entity.pdbx_description
1 polymer ?
#
loop_
_entity_poly.entity_id
_entity_poly.type
_entity_poly.pdbx_seq_one_letter_code
_entity_poly.pdbx_strand_id
1 'polypeptide(L)'
;MQKMKLIDTTDFFDDYNGDEYEFAKEDVLSFLGDFVHRYEKRYHTKVVNFLLLAERASCYGWISGNGAHGYRVEKSLSDLFLTNSDDMEVFVDENRKINFVYHDHDGSTYAELKLLPESVVEKADIAWDERGEDLYQQMAHCESVSGTNYFA
;
A
#
# COMPACT_ATOMS: atom_id res chain seq x y z
N MET A 1 2.41 21.17 -9.37
CA MET A 1 3.38 20.88 -8.29
C MET A 1 3.78 19.42 -8.39
N GLN A 2 5.01 19.06 -8.03
CA GLN A 2 5.69 17.84 -8.49
C GLN A 2 5.51 16.67 -7.51
N LYS A 3 4.96 15.53 -7.96
CA LYS A 3 5.02 14.25 -7.26
C LYS A 3 6.48 13.74 -7.31
N MET A 4 7.00 13.19 -6.22
CA MET A 4 8.29 12.50 -6.24
C MET A 4 8.04 11.03 -6.55
N LYS A 5 8.19 10.66 -7.82
CA LYS A 5 8.10 9.28 -8.29
C LYS A 5 9.33 8.50 -7.82
N LEU A 6 9.11 7.35 -7.17
CA LEU A 6 10.17 6.46 -6.69
C LEU A 6 10.40 5.31 -7.69
N ILE A 7 9.32 4.75 -8.23
CA ILE A 7 9.31 3.79 -9.34
C ILE A 7 8.01 3.98 -10.14
N ASP A 8 8.08 3.71 -11.44
CA ASP A 8 6.93 3.55 -12.33
C ASP A 8 7.33 2.55 -13.42
N THR A 9 6.66 1.40 -13.44
CA THR A 9 6.94 0.35 -14.42
C THR A 9 6.23 0.56 -15.75
N THR A 10 5.25 1.47 -15.83
CA THR A 10 4.60 1.81 -17.12
C THR A 10 5.58 2.47 -18.09
N ASP A 11 6.67 3.02 -17.55
CA ASP A 11 7.78 3.59 -18.30
C ASP A 11 8.79 2.51 -18.76
N PHE A 12 8.63 1.24 -18.34
CA PHE A 12 9.49 0.13 -18.79
C PHE A 12 9.05 -0.33 -20.19
N PHE A 13 9.99 -0.40 -21.13
CA PHE A 13 9.70 -0.74 -22.53
C PHE A 13 9.46 -2.26 -22.70
N ASP A 14 8.67 -2.66 -23.72
CA ASP A 14 8.28 -4.05 -24.03
C ASP A 14 9.43 -5.09 -24.09
N ASP A 15 10.69 -4.67 -24.30
CA ASP A 15 11.89 -5.54 -24.33
C ASP A 15 12.48 -5.79 -22.92
N TYR A 16 11.63 -5.70 -21.90
CA TYR A 16 11.95 -5.76 -20.48
C TYR A 16 12.51 -7.13 -20.05
N ASN A 17 13.67 -7.15 -19.37
CA ASN A 17 14.36 -8.39 -18.98
C ASN A 17 14.20 -8.81 -17.50
N GLY A 18 13.33 -8.16 -16.72
CA GLY A 18 13.13 -8.52 -15.30
C GLY A 18 14.09 -7.84 -14.32
N ASP A 19 15.31 -7.51 -14.74
CA ASP A 19 16.35 -7.00 -13.86
C ASP A 19 16.12 -5.53 -13.46
N GLU A 20 15.64 -4.70 -14.37
CA GLU A 20 15.43 -3.26 -14.14
C GLU A 20 14.40 -2.96 -13.01
N TYR A 21 13.32 -3.75 -12.95
CA TYR A 21 12.32 -3.75 -11.88
C TYR A 21 12.94 -4.16 -10.56
N GLU A 22 13.73 -5.24 -10.53
CA GLU A 22 14.32 -5.69 -9.27
C GLU A 22 15.30 -4.64 -8.73
N PHE A 23 16.10 -4.00 -9.59
CA PHE A 23 16.94 -2.86 -9.17
C PHE A 23 16.11 -1.67 -8.68
N ALA A 24 15.08 -1.27 -9.42
CA ALA A 24 14.24 -0.15 -9.02
C ALA A 24 13.47 -0.44 -7.71
N LYS A 25 13.02 -1.68 -7.53
CA LYS A 25 12.39 -2.18 -6.30
C LYS A 25 13.38 -2.18 -5.14
N GLU A 26 14.62 -2.59 -5.33
CA GLU A 26 15.67 -2.50 -4.31
C GLU A 26 15.91 -1.04 -3.86
N ASP A 27 15.95 -0.10 -4.81
CA ASP A 27 16.08 1.33 -4.50
C ASP A 27 14.89 1.86 -3.68
N VAL A 28 13.66 1.47 -4.05
CA VAL A 28 12.45 1.83 -3.28
C VAL A 28 12.48 1.20 -1.89
N LEU A 29 12.88 -0.07 -1.77
CA LEU A 29 13.00 -0.76 -0.49
C LEU A 29 14.03 -0.08 0.42
N SER A 30 15.17 0.34 -0.14
CA SER A 30 16.18 1.12 0.57
C SER A 30 15.62 2.44 1.10
N PHE A 31 14.93 3.19 0.23
CA PHE A 31 14.25 4.44 0.61
C PHE A 31 13.23 4.22 1.73
N LEU A 32 12.40 3.19 1.63
CA LEU A 32 11.38 2.86 2.64
C LEU A 32 12.02 2.42 3.95
N GLY A 33 13.11 1.65 3.91
CA GLY A 33 13.89 1.27 5.09
C GLY A 33 14.42 2.49 5.84
N ASP A 34 15.03 3.44 5.12
CA ASP A 34 15.52 4.70 5.69
C ASP A 34 14.39 5.59 6.23
N PHE A 35 13.24 5.59 5.57
CA PHE A 35 12.04 6.27 6.04
C PHE A 35 11.54 5.69 7.37
N VAL A 36 11.39 4.36 7.45
CA VAL A 36 10.98 3.65 8.67
C VAL A 36 11.97 3.89 9.80
N HIS A 37 13.28 3.76 9.54
CA HIS A 37 14.30 3.98 10.55
C HIS A 37 14.23 5.40 11.16
N ARG A 38 14.04 6.42 10.31
CA ARG A 38 13.87 7.81 10.78
C ARG A 38 12.59 8.00 11.57
N TYR A 39 11.49 7.36 11.17
CA TYR A 39 10.23 7.39 11.89
C TYR A 39 10.37 6.77 13.29
N GLU A 40 10.92 5.56 13.39
CA GLU A 40 11.16 4.85 14.65
C GLU A 40 12.03 5.67 15.61
N LYS A 41 13.13 6.24 15.10
CA LYS A 41 14.03 7.10 15.87
C LYS A 41 13.34 8.36 16.38
N ARG A 42 12.49 8.98 15.57
CA ARG A 42 11.79 10.24 15.90
C ARG A 42 10.72 10.03 16.97
N TYR A 43 9.96 8.94 16.87
CA TYR A 43 8.82 8.67 17.74
C TYR A 43 9.12 7.67 18.85
N HIS A 44 10.36 7.22 18.98
CA HIS A 44 10.80 6.25 19.98
C HIS A 44 9.91 5.01 19.98
N THR A 45 9.65 4.48 18.79
CA THR A 45 8.74 3.34 18.58
C THR A 45 9.37 2.34 17.61
N LYS A 46 8.75 1.16 17.49
CA LYS A 46 9.16 0.10 16.56
C LYS A 46 8.02 -0.21 15.62
N VAL A 47 8.25 -0.10 14.32
CA VAL A 47 7.31 -0.51 13.27
C VAL A 47 7.44 -2.02 13.11
N VAL A 48 6.31 -2.72 13.20
CA VAL A 48 6.28 -4.19 13.13
C VAL A 48 5.48 -4.70 11.94
N ASN A 49 4.53 -3.90 11.44
CA ASN A 49 3.73 -4.20 10.26
C ASN A 49 3.58 -2.94 9.38
N PHE A 50 3.13 -3.16 8.14
CA PHE A 50 2.86 -2.16 7.12
C PHE A 50 1.43 -2.34 6.62
N LEU A 51 0.64 -1.27 6.62
CA LEU A 51 -0.76 -1.31 6.20
C LEU A 51 -0.89 -0.53 4.90
N LEU A 52 -1.42 -1.18 3.88
CA LEU A 52 -1.92 -0.52 2.67
C LEU A 52 -3.42 -0.32 2.83
N LEU A 53 -3.89 0.92 2.76
CA LEU A 53 -5.32 1.25 2.63
C LEU A 53 -5.58 1.61 1.17
N ALA A 54 -6.54 0.95 0.53
CA ALA A 54 -6.69 1.03 -0.92
C ALA A 54 -8.11 1.28 -1.40
N GLU A 55 -8.21 1.90 -2.56
CA GLU A 55 -9.41 2.08 -3.38
C GLU A 55 -9.12 1.58 -4.78
N ARG A 56 -10.07 0.85 -5.38
CA ARG A 56 -9.97 0.38 -6.76
C ARG A 56 -10.79 1.26 -7.69
N ALA A 57 -10.20 1.68 -8.80
CA ALA A 57 -10.90 2.30 -9.92
C ALA A 57 -10.85 1.38 -11.14
N SER A 58 -11.98 1.11 -11.77
CA SER A 58 -12.09 0.33 -12.99
C SER A 58 -12.96 1.04 -14.03
N CYS A 59 -12.62 0.85 -15.31
CA CYS A 59 -13.43 1.34 -16.42
C CYS A 59 -14.73 0.54 -16.63
N TYR A 60 -14.88 -0.63 -15.98
CA TYR A 60 -15.99 -1.56 -16.16
C TYR A 60 -17.22 -1.31 -15.25
N GLY A 61 -17.41 -0.09 -14.75
CA GLY A 61 -18.58 0.23 -13.89
C GLY A 61 -18.50 -0.52 -12.55
N TRP A 62 -19.60 -1.03 -11.99
CA TRP A 62 -19.59 -1.79 -10.71
C TRP A 62 -18.93 -3.18 -10.79
N ILE A 63 -18.56 -3.63 -11.99
CA ILE A 63 -17.87 -4.91 -12.20
C ILE A 63 -16.39 -4.74 -11.84
N SER A 64 -15.74 -5.82 -11.40
CA SER A 64 -14.31 -5.80 -11.02
C SER A 64 -14.02 -4.88 -9.82
N GLY A 65 -14.94 -4.73 -8.86
CA GLY A 65 -14.64 -4.05 -7.59
C GLY A 65 -14.37 -2.54 -7.69
N ASN A 66 -14.92 -1.85 -8.69
CA ASN A 66 -14.77 -0.40 -8.81
C ASN A 66 -15.41 0.36 -7.64
N GLY A 67 -14.72 1.37 -7.12
CA GLY A 67 -15.09 2.12 -5.92
C GLY A 67 -15.01 1.27 -4.64
N ALA A 68 -14.51 0.03 -4.73
CA ALA A 68 -14.36 -0.81 -3.58
C ALA A 68 -13.09 -0.43 -2.81
N HIS A 69 -13.18 -0.50 -1.49
CA HIS A 69 -12.12 -0.10 -0.58
C HIS A 69 -11.64 -1.28 0.23
N GLY A 70 -10.33 -1.39 0.41
CA GLY A 70 -9.75 -2.50 1.13
C GLY A 70 -8.46 -2.18 1.83
N TYR A 71 -7.92 -3.21 2.47
CA TYR A 71 -6.66 -3.10 3.17
C TYR A 71 -5.85 -4.38 3.06
N ARG A 72 -4.53 -4.23 3.19
CA ARG A 72 -3.58 -5.34 3.32
C ARG A 72 -2.54 -5.00 4.37
N VAL A 73 -2.26 -5.96 5.25
CA VAL A 73 -1.24 -5.84 6.29
C VAL A 73 -0.10 -6.77 5.97
N GLU A 74 1.10 -6.21 5.83
CA GLU A 74 2.33 -6.95 5.55
C GLU A 74 3.33 -6.83 6.68
N LYS A 75 4.13 -7.89 6.87
CA LYS A 75 5.19 -7.92 7.89
C LYS A 75 6.52 -7.41 7.37
N SER A 76 6.72 -7.43 6.05
CA SER A 76 7.93 -6.97 5.38
C SER A 76 7.62 -5.88 4.36
N LEU A 77 8.57 -4.97 4.15
CA LEU A 77 8.50 -3.98 3.07
C LEU A 77 8.51 -4.65 1.68
N SER A 78 9.20 -5.78 1.54
CA SER A 78 9.26 -6.55 0.28
C SER A 78 7.87 -7.02 -0.18
N ASP A 79 7.02 -7.37 0.79
CA ASP A 79 5.72 -7.99 0.54
C ASP A 79 4.67 -6.95 0.12
N LEU A 80 5.03 -5.66 0.19
CA LEU A 80 4.23 -4.59 -0.38
C LEU A 80 4.19 -4.66 -1.92
N PHE A 81 5.19 -5.26 -2.56
CA PHE A 81 5.27 -5.30 -4.02
C PHE A 81 4.46 -6.50 -4.56
N LEU A 82 3.39 -6.23 -5.32
CA LEU A 82 2.54 -7.26 -5.90
C LEU A 82 3.21 -7.88 -7.14
N THR A 83 3.27 -9.21 -7.19
CA THR A 83 3.81 -9.95 -8.34
C THR A 83 2.81 -10.17 -9.47
N ASN A 84 1.52 -9.91 -9.22
CA ASN A 84 0.42 -10.20 -10.15
C ASN A 84 -0.21 -8.93 -10.76
N SER A 85 0.40 -7.76 -10.58
CA SER A 85 0.02 -6.55 -11.30
C SER A 85 0.73 -6.50 -12.66
N ASP A 86 0.07 -5.94 -13.66
CA ASP A 86 0.68 -5.69 -14.97
C ASP A 86 1.72 -4.58 -14.84
N ASP A 87 1.37 -3.49 -14.15
CA ASP A 87 2.25 -2.37 -13.85
C ASP A 87 2.11 -1.87 -12.42
N MET A 88 3.10 -1.11 -11.95
CA MET A 88 3.10 -0.51 -10.62
C MET A 88 3.81 0.85 -10.59
N GLU A 89 3.23 1.78 -9.83
CA GLU A 89 3.87 3.03 -9.44
C GLU A 89 4.06 3.10 -7.92
N VAL A 90 5.17 3.69 -7.47
CA VAL A 90 5.32 4.13 -6.07
C VAL A 90 5.78 5.57 -6.06
N PHE A 91 5.12 6.43 -5.28
CA PHE A 91 5.46 7.85 -5.20
C PHE A 91 5.15 8.46 -3.84
N VAL A 92 5.79 9.60 -3.57
CA VAL A 92 5.45 10.49 -2.46
C VAL A 92 4.61 11.65 -2.99
N ASP A 93 3.43 11.83 -2.40
CA ASP A 93 2.49 12.90 -2.79
C ASP A 93 2.83 14.25 -2.11
N GLU A 94 2.02 15.26 -2.43
CA GLU A 94 2.15 16.61 -1.86
C GLU A 94 1.90 16.68 -0.35
N ASN A 95 1.13 15.74 0.19
CA ASN A 95 0.86 15.59 1.62
C ASN A 95 1.92 14.74 2.33
N ARG A 96 2.99 14.38 1.62
CA ARG A 96 4.10 13.52 2.10
C ARG A 96 3.64 12.11 2.47
N LYS A 97 2.59 11.63 1.82
CA LYS A 97 2.12 10.25 1.93
C LYS A 97 2.82 9.40 0.87
N ILE A 98 3.14 8.17 1.24
CA ILE A 98 3.72 7.18 0.34
C ILE A 98 2.55 6.40 -0.26
N ASN A 99 2.48 6.36 -1.59
CA ASN A 99 1.40 5.74 -2.32
C ASN A 99 1.96 4.67 -3.25
N PHE A 100 1.23 3.57 -3.36
CA PHE A 100 1.40 2.51 -4.33
C PHE A 100 0.20 2.53 -5.27
N VAL A 101 0.45 2.41 -6.57
CA VAL A 101 -0.61 2.18 -7.56
C VAL A 101 -0.28 0.89 -8.27
N TYR A 102 -1.23 -0.03 -8.30
CA TYR A 102 -1.11 -1.29 -9.02
C TYR A 102 -2.08 -1.26 -10.18
N HIS A 103 -1.59 -1.45 -11.38
CA HIS A 103 -2.41 -1.55 -12.57
C HIS A 103 -2.58 -3.03 -12.94
N ASP A 104 -3.79 -3.36 -13.32
CA ASP A 104 -4.10 -4.63 -13.99
C ASP A 104 -4.91 -4.33 -15.26
N HIS A 105 -5.13 -5.38 -16.03
CA HIS A 105 -5.91 -5.33 -17.26
C HIS A 105 -7.25 -4.59 -17.14
N ASP A 106 -7.88 -4.61 -15.96
CA ASP A 106 -9.24 -4.13 -15.74
C ASP A 106 -9.32 -2.78 -15.01
N GLY A 107 -8.22 -2.28 -14.46
CA GLY A 107 -8.24 -1.07 -13.66
C GLY A 107 -6.97 -0.81 -12.86
N SER A 108 -7.13 -0.05 -11.79
CA SER A 108 -6.02 0.36 -10.94
C SER A 108 -6.43 0.38 -9.48
N THR A 109 -5.56 -0.11 -8.62
CA THR A 109 -5.70 -0.10 -7.17
C THR A 109 -4.76 0.95 -6.62
N TYR A 110 -5.32 2.01 -6.04
CA TYR A 110 -4.58 3.11 -5.41
C TYR A 110 -4.49 2.85 -3.92
N ALA A 111 -3.29 2.75 -3.37
CA ALA A 111 -3.06 2.37 -1.99
C ALA A 111 -2.14 3.36 -1.27
N GLU A 112 -2.55 3.83 -0.09
CA GLU A 112 -1.71 4.62 0.81
C GLU A 112 -1.02 3.70 1.82
N LEU A 113 0.29 3.87 2.00
CA LEU A 113 1.07 3.17 3.02
C LEU A 113 0.97 3.86 4.38
N LYS A 114 0.55 3.11 5.39
CA LYS A 114 0.61 3.48 6.81
C LYS A 114 1.58 2.55 7.54
N LEU A 115 2.38 3.13 8.44
CA LEU A 115 3.26 2.36 9.32
C LEU A 115 2.46 1.91 10.55
N LEU A 116 2.62 0.65 10.96
CA LEU A 116 1.99 0.11 12.17
C LEU A 116 3.04 -0.17 13.24
N PRO A 117 3.16 0.72 14.24
CA PRO A 117 3.97 0.46 15.41
C PRO A 117 3.45 -0.70 16.26
N GLU A 118 4.32 -1.35 17.01
CA GLU A 118 3.98 -2.46 17.93
C GLU A 118 2.79 -2.11 18.84
N SER A 119 2.82 -0.91 19.46
CA SER A 119 1.73 -0.43 20.33
C SER A 119 0.37 -0.26 19.63
N VAL A 120 0.34 -0.16 18.30
CA VAL A 120 -0.90 -0.08 17.52
C VAL A 120 -1.39 -1.50 17.22
N VAL A 121 -0.49 -2.40 16.85
CA VAL A 121 -0.82 -3.82 16.58
C VAL A 121 -1.36 -4.50 17.85
N GLU A 122 -0.72 -4.28 19.00
CA GLU A 122 -1.20 -4.80 20.29
C GLU A 122 -2.63 -4.34 20.62
N LYS A 123 -2.98 -3.12 20.21
CA LYS A 123 -4.35 -2.59 20.38
C LYS A 123 -5.30 -3.13 19.32
N ALA A 124 -4.83 -3.40 18.11
CA ALA A 124 -5.62 -4.00 17.04
C ALA A 124 -6.06 -5.42 17.39
N ASP A 125 -5.15 -6.23 17.93
CA ASP A 125 -5.41 -7.65 18.26
C ASP A 125 -6.51 -7.84 19.34
N ILE A 126 -6.75 -6.79 20.13
CA ILE A 126 -7.75 -6.79 21.20
C ILE A 126 -9.02 -5.97 20.85
N ALA A 127 -9.01 -5.23 19.75
CA ALA A 127 -10.09 -4.33 19.36
C ALA A 127 -11.01 -5.01 18.36
N TRP A 128 -12.07 -5.62 18.89
CA TRP A 128 -13.22 -6.08 18.11
C TRP A 128 -14.40 -5.17 18.41
N ASP A 129 -15.09 -4.70 17.38
CA ASP A 129 -16.32 -3.93 17.57
C ASP A 129 -17.55 -4.86 17.72
N GLU A 130 -18.73 -4.24 17.87
CA GLU A 130 -20.02 -4.94 17.99
C GLU A 130 -20.44 -5.71 16.72
N ARG A 131 -19.73 -5.49 15.60
CA ARG A 131 -19.91 -6.20 14.33
C ARG A 131 -18.89 -7.33 14.16
N GLY A 132 -17.93 -7.46 15.07
CA GLY A 132 -16.83 -8.41 14.98
C GLY A 132 -15.77 -8.00 13.96
N GLU A 133 -15.65 -6.71 13.65
CA GLU A 133 -14.63 -6.16 12.77
C GLU A 133 -13.34 -5.86 13.55
N ASP A 134 -12.19 -6.20 12.96
CA ASP A 134 -10.89 -5.86 13.54
C ASP A 134 -10.54 -4.36 13.31
N LEU A 135 -9.53 -3.85 14.02
CA LEU A 135 -9.14 -2.44 13.91
C LEU A 135 -8.74 -2.03 12.49
N TYR A 136 -8.17 -2.94 11.69
CA TYR A 136 -7.74 -2.62 10.33
C TYR A 136 -8.92 -2.52 9.37
N GLN A 137 -9.93 -3.38 9.55
CA GLN A 137 -11.23 -3.26 8.89
C GLN A 137 -11.85 -1.91 9.25
N GLN A 138 -11.92 -1.59 10.54
CA GLN A 138 -12.45 -0.31 11.01
C GLN A 138 -11.68 0.89 10.42
N MET A 139 -10.36 0.81 10.28
CA MET A 139 -9.55 1.86 9.63
C MET A 139 -9.86 2.00 8.14
N ALA A 140 -10.02 0.89 7.41
CA ALA A 140 -10.47 0.90 6.02
C ALA A 140 -11.90 1.47 5.88
N HIS A 141 -12.78 1.18 6.85
CA HIS A 141 -14.14 1.74 6.96
C HIS A 141 -14.16 3.23 7.39
N CYS A 142 -13.14 3.70 8.12
CA CYS A 142 -13.05 5.08 8.56
C CYS A 142 -12.53 6.00 7.45
N GLU A 143 -11.74 5.46 6.50
CA GLU A 143 -11.40 6.17 5.26
C GLU A 143 -12.45 5.97 4.14
N SER A 144 -13.45 5.07 4.29
CA SER A 144 -14.60 4.93 3.35
C SER A 144 -15.76 4.05 3.87
N VAL A 145 -16.98 4.18 3.34
CA VAL A 145 -18.22 3.54 3.87
C VAL A 145 -18.23 1.98 3.86
N SER A 146 -17.28 1.29 3.23
CA SER A 146 -17.22 -0.19 3.19
C SER A 146 -15.79 -0.74 3.00
N GLY A 147 -15.12 -1.12 4.09
CA GLY A 147 -13.87 -1.88 4.08
C GLY A 147 -14.10 -3.37 3.78
N THR A 148 -13.38 -3.90 2.79
CA THR A 148 -13.31 -5.34 2.50
C THR A 148 -11.91 -5.65 1.99
N ASN A 149 -11.31 -6.79 2.35
CA ASN A 149 -9.96 -7.13 1.88
C ASN A 149 -9.99 -7.51 0.39
N TYR A 150 -9.41 -6.68 -0.49
CA TYR A 150 -9.44 -6.84 -1.95
C TYR A 150 -8.09 -7.23 -2.56
N PHE A 151 -7.06 -7.46 -1.74
CA PHE A 151 -5.73 -7.81 -2.23
C PHE A 151 -5.53 -9.32 -2.43
N ALA A 152 -6.59 -10.02 -2.87
CA ALA A 152 -6.56 -11.46 -3.12
C ALA A 152 -5.95 -11.79 -4.49
#